data_AF-A0A9P1I2L5-F1
#
_entry.id   AF-A0A9P1I2L5-F1
#
_cell.length_a   1.000
_cell.length_b   1.000
_cell.length_c   1.000
_cell.angle_alpha   90.00
_cell.angle_beta   90.00
_cell.angle_gamma   90.00
#
_symmetry.space_group_name_H-M   'P 1'
#
loop_
_entity.id
_entity.type
_entity.pdbx_description
1 polymer ?
#
loop_
_entity_poly.entity_id
_entity_poly.type
_entity_poly.pdbx_seq_one_letter_code
_entity_poly.pdbx_strand_id
1 'polypeptide(L)'
;MDSSNILQNYRIGAKIWIPHEINVYVEGILLNTIDENTKIVKVKLPDNSTKDIQITSLEQLPILQNPDIVYGKRDIEGAGRTVRERSPPHIYAITEEAHYNLRNFSKSQSITKRLTLDEAIRSRDALTKLVYCKLFNYLIEQRNEALNKSINTTSTATTIGILDIYGFEIFQINSFEQFCINYANEKLHQQYNEYVFKQVQEEYAREEIEYIQVDHYDNQRTIDLIERPIGLINLLDEQCKRLNELWRSAFLKK
;
A
#
# COMPACT_ATOMS: atom_id res chain seq x y z
N MET A 1 -33.58 2.63 -3.90
CA MET A 1 -33.60 2.06 -2.53
C MET A 1 -34.59 2.89 -1.75
N ASP A 2 -35.66 2.27 -1.24
CA ASP A 2 -36.82 2.98 -0.65
C ASP A 2 -36.44 3.89 0.52
N SER A 3 -36.84 5.16 0.43
CA SER A 3 -36.65 6.19 1.46
C SER A 3 -37.21 5.79 2.82
N SER A 4 -38.23 4.93 2.84
CA SER A 4 -38.92 4.41 4.03
C SER A 4 -38.05 3.46 4.88
N ASN A 5 -36.99 2.87 4.33
CA ASN A 5 -36.15 1.90 5.03
C ASN A 5 -35.02 2.58 5.84
N ILE A 6 -34.58 3.77 5.41
CA ILE A 6 -33.46 4.50 6.04
C ILE A 6 -33.88 5.12 7.37
N LEU A 7 -35.11 5.64 7.47
CA LEU A 7 -35.64 6.28 8.68
C LEU A 7 -35.76 5.31 9.88
N GLN A 8 -35.86 4.00 9.65
CA GLN A 8 -35.94 3.00 10.72
C GLN A 8 -34.72 3.01 11.65
N ASN A 9 -33.58 3.49 11.15
CA ASN A 9 -32.31 3.55 11.86
C ASN A 9 -32.12 4.82 12.70
N TYR A 10 -32.99 5.83 12.53
CA TYR A 10 -32.94 7.11 13.26
C TYR A 10 -33.86 7.10 14.48
N ARG A 11 -33.61 6.18 15.43
CA ARG A 11 -34.36 6.06 16.68
C ARG A 11 -33.68 6.82 17.82
N ILE A 12 -34.42 7.10 18.90
CA ILE A 12 -33.87 7.63 20.16
C ILE A 12 -32.68 6.78 20.60
N GLY A 13 -31.57 7.44 20.94
CA GLY A 13 -30.32 6.78 21.34
C GLY A 13 -29.39 6.43 20.18
N ALA A 14 -29.80 6.59 18.92
CA ALA A 14 -28.89 6.42 17.79
C ALA A 14 -27.81 7.51 17.80
N LYS A 15 -26.58 7.09 17.56
CA LYS A 15 -25.44 7.99 17.48
C LYS A 15 -25.33 8.58 16.08
N ILE A 16 -25.01 9.86 15.99
CA ILE A 16 -24.95 10.63 14.75
C ILE A 16 -23.77 11.59 14.74
N TRP A 17 -23.33 11.97 13.54
CA TRP A 17 -22.33 13.00 13.31
C TRP A 17 -22.99 14.32 12.90
N ILE A 18 -22.65 15.40 13.60
CA ILE A 18 -23.14 16.76 13.32
C ILE A 18 -22.00 17.59 12.74
N PRO A 19 -22.18 18.29 11.60
CA PRO A 19 -21.16 19.20 11.06
C PRO A 19 -20.76 20.29 12.07
N HIS A 20 -19.45 20.56 12.17
CA HIS A 20 -18.89 21.57 13.07
C HIS A 20 -17.82 22.39 12.35
N GLU A 21 -17.80 23.71 12.56
CA GLU A 21 -16.93 24.63 11.80
C GLU A 21 -15.43 24.37 12.02
N ILE A 22 -15.05 24.04 13.26
CA ILE A 22 -13.65 23.78 13.65
C ILE A 22 -13.26 22.30 13.47
N ASN A 23 -14.03 21.38 14.08
CA ASN A 23 -13.69 19.96 14.11
C ASN A 23 -14.23 19.15 12.93
N VAL A 24 -14.83 19.81 11.93
CA VAL A 24 -15.52 19.21 10.77
C VAL A 24 -16.78 18.41 11.17
N TYR A 25 -16.71 17.54 12.18
CA TYR A 25 -17.85 16.85 12.82
C TYR A 25 -17.71 16.73 14.34
N VAL A 26 -18.85 16.70 15.03
CA VAL A 26 -18.97 16.35 16.46
C VAL A 26 -19.95 15.19 16.65
N GLU A 27 -19.67 14.30 17.60
CA GLU A 27 -20.55 13.18 17.96
C GLU A 27 -21.79 13.72 18.65
N GLY A 28 -22.95 13.12 18.37
CA GLY A 28 -24.20 13.44 19.05
C GLY A 28 -25.11 12.23 19.17
N ILE A 29 -25.99 12.23 20.16
CA ILE A 29 -26.97 11.17 20.40
C ILE A 29 -28.37 11.74 20.16
N LEU A 30 -29.17 11.07 19.33
CA LEU A 30 -30.55 11.46 19.07
C LEU A 30 -31.40 11.34 20.33
N LEU A 31 -32.13 12.41 20.66
CA LEU A 31 -33.10 12.46 21.74
C LEU A 31 -34.54 12.23 21.28
N ASN A 32 -34.79 12.31 19.97
CA ASN A 32 -36.08 11.98 19.34
C ASN A 32 -35.87 11.05 18.13
N THR A 33 -36.85 10.17 17.89
CA THR A 33 -36.91 9.36 16.67
C THR A 33 -37.30 10.28 15.50
N ILE A 34 -36.64 10.12 14.35
CA ILE A 34 -36.92 10.89 13.14
C ILE A 34 -37.89 10.10 12.26
N ASP A 35 -39.04 10.70 11.96
CA ASP A 35 -40.02 10.22 10.99
C ASP A 35 -40.13 11.18 9.79
N GLU A 36 -40.95 10.82 8.79
CA GLU A 36 -41.17 11.62 7.57
C GLU A 36 -41.74 13.03 7.84
N ASN A 37 -42.28 13.28 9.04
CA ASN A 37 -42.90 14.55 9.44
C ASN A 37 -42.04 15.36 10.42
N THR A 38 -40.88 14.85 10.82
CA THR A 38 -40.03 15.46 11.84
C THR A 38 -39.26 16.64 11.25
N LYS A 39 -39.60 17.86 11.70
CA LYS A 39 -38.93 19.10 11.27
C LYS A 39 -37.76 19.54 12.17
N ILE A 40 -37.71 19.02 13.40
CA ILE A 40 -36.71 19.40 14.41
C ILE A 40 -36.11 18.12 15.00
N VAL A 41 -34.79 18.00 14.91
CA VAL A 41 -34.01 16.91 15.48
C VAL A 41 -33.27 17.40 16.69
N LYS A 42 -33.53 16.77 17.84
CA LYS A 42 -32.90 17.09 19.11
C LYS A 42 -31.72 16.17 19.35
N VAL A 43 -30.54 16.73 19.57
CA VAL A 43 -29.31 15.97 19.73
C VAL A 43 -28.62 16.36 21.02
N LYS A 44 -28.14 15.35 21.75
CA LYS A 44 -27.27 15.53 22.91
C LYS A 44 -25.81 15.45 22.49
N LEU A 45 -25.04 16.49 22.78
CA LEU A 45 -23.61 16.59 22.50
C LEU A 45 -22.77 15.95 23.64
N PRO A 46 -21.46 15.72 23.43
CA PRO A 46 -20.58 15.06 24.41
C PRO A 46 -20.35 15.89 25.68
N ASP A 47 -20.57 17.20 25.59
CA ASP A 47 -20.53 18.16 26.70
C ASP A 47 -21.84 18.21 27.53
N ASN A 48 -22.74 17.25 27.31
CA ASN A 48 -24.10 17.18 27.85
C ASN A 48 -25.05 18.32 27.43
N SER A 49 -24.63 19.22 26.52
CA SER A 49 -25.53 20.24 25.97
C SER A 49 -26.50 19.63 24.94
N THR A 50 -27.66 20.27 24.77
CA THR A 50 -28.67 19.86 23.78
C THR A 50 -28.73 20.86 22.64
N LYS A 51 -28.73 20.37 21.41
CA LYS A 51 -28.81 21.18 20.18
C LYS A 51 -29.99 20.73 19.33
N ASP A 52 -30.79 21.71 18.90
CA ASP A 52 -31.93 21.50 18.01
C ASP A 52 -31.52 21.83 16.57
N ILE A 53 -31.68 20.87 15.66
CA ILE A 53 -31.33 20.98 14.24
C ILE A 53 -32.62 20.98 13.43
N GLN A 54 -32.85 22.02 12.63
CA GLN A 54 -33.98 22.07 11.70
C GLN A 54 -33.64 21.32 10.41
N ILE A 55 -34.57 20.47 9.97
CA ILE A 55 -34.43 19.67 8.75
C ILE A 55 -35.61 19.95 7.84
N THR A 56 -35.32 20.31 6.60
CA THR A 56 -36.33 20.67 5.59
C THR A 56 -36.45 19.60 4.50
N SER A 57 -35.44 18.73 4.34
CA SER A 57 -35.40 17.65 3.34
C SER A 57 -34.71 16.41 3.90
N LEU A 58 -35.07 15.22 3.38
CA LEU A 58 -34.41 13.93 3.66
C LEU A 58 -32.90 13.95 3.37
N GLU A 59 -32.44 14.83 2.49
CA GLU A 59 -31.01 15.02 2.17
C GLU A 59 -30.22 15.73 3.27
N GLN A 60 -30.91 16.39 4.22
CA GLN A 60 -30.31 17.12 5.35
C GLN A 60 -30.28 16.29 6.65
N LEU A 61 -30.54 14.98 6.56
CA LEU A 61 -30.47 14.10 7.73
C LEU A 61 -29.05 14.01 8.30
N PRO A 62 -28.88 14.03 9.64
CA PRO A 62 -27.58 13.83 10.28
C PRO A 62 -27.01 12.46 9.89
N ILE A 63 -25.69 12.34 9.80
CA ILE A 63 -25.10 11.08 9.35
C ILE A 63 -25.13 10.08 10.52
N LEU A 64 -25.77 8.92 10.35
CA LEU A 64 -25.71 7.85 11.35
C LEU A 64 -24.27 7.40 11.60
N GLN A 65 -23.87 7.37 12.86
CA GLN A 65 -22.60 6.80 13.28
C GLN A 65 -22.77 5.28 13.31
N ASN A 66 -22.43 4.64 12.19
CA ASN A 66 -22.13 3.21 12.19
C ASN A 66 -20.66 3.06 12.58
N PRO A 67 -20.32 2.40 13.71
CA PRO A 67 -18.98 2.46 14.30
C PRO A 67 -17.85 2.07 13.35
N ASP A 68 -18.12 1.23 12.34
CA ASP A 68 -17.05 0.65 11.51
C ASP A 68 -16.97 1.14 10.06
N ILE A 69 -17.91 1.95 9.57
CA ILE A 69 -18.05 2.22 8.12
C ILE A 69 -17.79 3.69 7.73
N VAL A 70 -17.96 4.65 8.64
CA VAL A 70 -18.03 6.08 8.25
C VAL A 70 -16.66 6.78 8.25
N TYR A 71 -15.68 6.30 9.02
CA TYR A 71 -14.35 6.91 9.03
C TYR A 71 -13.61 6.76 7.69
N GLY A 72 -13.83 5.66 6.95
CA GLY A 72 -13.19 5.46 5.64
C GLY A 72 -13.89 6.13 4.46
N LYS A 73 -15.20 6.36 4.54
CA LYS A 73 -16.00 6.71 3.35
C LYS A 73 -15.66 8.11 2.79
N ARG A 74 -15.30 9.08 3.65
CA ARG A 74 -14.97 10.45 3.21
C ARG A 74 -13.48 10.72 2.97
N ASP A 75 -12.58 9.98 3.61
CA ASP A 75 -11.14 10.04 3.28
C ASP A 75 -10.88 9.47 1.88
N ILE A 76 -11.63 8.44 1.51
CA ILE A 76 -11.55 7.80 0.20
C ILE A 76 -12.19 8.71 -0.88
N GLU A 77 -13.34 9.34 -0.62
CA GLU A 77 -13.91 10.37 -1.51
C GLU A 77 -12.98 11.60 -1.64
N GLY A 78 -12.28 11.99 -0.58
CA GLY A 78 -11.27 13.04 -0.58
C GLY A 78 -10.05 12.69 -1.44
N ALA A 79 -9.54 11.46 -1.31
CA ALA A 79 -8.48 10.93 -2.16
C ALA A 79 -8.90 10.90 -3.65
N GLY A 80 -10.11 10.44 -3.96
CA GLY A 80 -10.67 10.45 -5.32
C GLY A 80 -10.78 11.85 -5.93
N ARG A 81 -11.15 12.86 -5.13
CA ARG A 81 -11.16 14.27 -5.59
C ARG A 81 -9.75 14.80 -5.85
N THR A 82 -8.77 14.46 -5.01
CA THR A 82 -7.35 14.84 -5.19
C THR A 82 -6.76 14.25 -6.47
N VAL A 83 -7.17 13.03 -6.84
CA VAL A 83 -6.78 12.36 -8.10
C VAL A 83 -7.62 12.81 -9.31
N ARG A 84 -8.52 13.80 -9.14
CA ARG A 84 -9.43 14.35 -10.17
C ARG A 84 -10.37 13.32 -10.80
N GLU A 85 -10.85 12.34 -10.03
CA GLU A 85 -11.87 11.42 -10.51
C GLU A 85 -13.27 12.05 -10.44
N ARG A 86 -14.08 11.87 -11.51
CA ARG A 86 -15.42 12.49 -11.66
C ARG A 86 -16.58 11.65 -11.09
N SER A 87 -16.30 10.55 -10.41
CA SER A 87 -17.29 9.70 -9.72
C SER A 87 -16.57 8.86 -8.66
N PRO A 88 -17.25 8.07 -7.80
CA PRO A 88 -16.60 7.23 -6.80
C PRO A 88 -16.42 5.75 -7.24
N PRO A 89 -15.74 5.41 -8.36
CA PRO A 89 -15.50 4.02 -8.75
C PRO A 89 -14.40 3.36 -7.91
N HIS A 90 -13.56 4.12 -7.20
CA HIS A 90 -12.46 3.59 -6.38
C HIS A 90 -12.97 2.90 -5.10
N ILE A 91 -14.10 3.32 -4.52
CA ILE A 91 -14.74 2.63 -3.39
C ILE A 91 -15.15 1.22 -3.82
N TYR A 92 -15.73 1.11 -5.02
CA TYR A 92 -16.08 -0.17 -5.61
C TYR A 92 -14.83 -0.96 -6.02
N ALA A 93 -13.78 -0.34 -6.55
CA ALA A 93 -12.54 -1.05 -6.93
C ALA A 93 -11.79 -1.68 -5.73
N ILE A 94 -11.91 -1.09 -4.52
CA ILE A 94 -11.27 -1.62 -3.31
C ILE A 94 -12.15 -2.67 -2.62
N THR A 95 -13.47 -2.63 -2.82
CA THR A 95 -14.44 -3.54 -2.16
C THR A 95 -15.04 -4.59 -3.09
N GLU A 96 -14.82 -4.46 -4.39
CA GLU A 96 -15.34 -5.30 -5.45
C GLU A 96 -14.25 -5.64 -6.46
N GLU A 97 -14.11 -6.91 -6.76
CA GLU A 97 -13.23 -7.41 -7.82
C GLU A 97 -14.07 -7.57 -9.09
N ALA A 98 -13.71 -6.83 -10.15
CA ALA A 98 -14.35 -6.95 -11.45
C ALA A 98 -13.79 -8.17 -12.19
N HIS A 99 -14.61 -9.17 -12.44
CA HIS A 99 -14.23 -10.31 -13.28
C HIS A 99 -14.64 -10.09 -14.75
N TYR A 100 -13.64 -10.24 -15.63
CA TYR A 100 -13.66 -10.47 -17.08
C TYR A 100 -14.64 -9.65 -17.96
N ASN A 101 -14.05 -8.99 -18.97
CA ASN A 101 -14.73 -8.66 -20.21
C ASN A 101 -14.94 -9.95 -21.02
N LEU A 102 -16.15 -10.51 -21.04
CA LEU A 102 -16.54 -11.74 -21.77
C LEU A 102 -16.49 -11.61 -23.31
N ARG A 103 -15.58 -10.79 -23.87
CA ARG A 103 -15.41 -10.62 -25.33
C ARG A 103 -15.09 -11.92 -26.06
N ASN A 104 -14.47 -12.90 -25.40
CA ASN A 104 -14.25 -14.23 -25.96
C ASN A 104 -15.50 -15.14 -25.94
N PHE A 105 -16.63 -14.69 -25.37
CA PHE A 105 -17.88 -15.44 -25.21
C PHE A 105 -19.12 -14.69 -25.73
N SER A 106 -18.95 -13.64 -26.54
CA SER A 106 -20.06 -12.91 -27.17
C SER A 106 -21.12 -12.39 -26.19
N LYS A 107 -20.74 -12.01 -24.96
CA LYS A 107 -21.65 -11.40 -23.97
C LYS A 107 -21.02 -10.17 -23.36
N SER A 108 -21.76 -9.05 -23.36
CA SER A 108 -21.38 -7.79 -22.72
C SER A 108 -21.83 -7.76 -21.24
N GLN A 109 -21.47 -8.78 -20.46
CA GLN A 109 -21.78 -8.83 -19.04
C GLN A 109 -20.49 -8.81 -18.22
N SER A 110 -20.40 -7.83 -17.31
CA SER A 110 -19.40 -7.78 -16.24
C SER A 110 -19.99 -8.43 -14.99
N ILE A 111 -19.26 -9.36 -14.37
CA ILE A 111 -19.64 -9.95 -13.09
C ILE A 111 -18.79 -9.32 -12.01
N THR A 112 -19.45 -8.75 -11.01
CA THR A 112 -18.80 -8.10 -9.88
C THR A 112 -18.88 -9.02 -8.67
N LYS A 113 -17.72 -9.38 -8.11
CA LYS A 113 -17.62 -10.16 -6.87
C LYS A 113 -17.29 -9.22 -5.72
N ARG A 114 -18.03 -9.31 -4.61
CA ARG A 114 -17.68 -8.58 -3.39
C ARG A 114 -16.51 -9.25 -2.69
N LEU A 115 -15.55 -8.43 -2.27
CA LEU A 115 -14.39 -8.86 -1.50
C LEU A 115 -14.76 -9.05 -0.03
N THR A 116 -14.04 -9.95 0.63
CA THR A 116 -14.04 -10.06 2.10
C THR A 116 -13.35 -8.84 2.72
N LEU A 117 -13.54 -8.61 4.03
CA LEU A 117 -12.91 -7.51 4.75
C LEU A 117 -11.38 -7.53 4.60
N ASP A 118 -10.77 -8.70 4.78
CA ASP A 118 -9.31 -8.85 4.69
C ASP A 118 -8.79 -8.63 3.27
N GLU A 119 -9.52 -9.07 2.24
CA GLU A 119 -9.18 -8.80 0.84
C GLU A 119 -9.29 -7.31 0.52
N ALA A 120 -10.32 -6.62 1.03
CA ALA A 120 -10.49 -5.19 0.83
C ALA A 120 -9.37 -4.38 1.53
N ILE A 121 -8.97 -4.77 2.75
CA ILE A 121 -7.83 -4.16 3.45
C ILE A 121 -6.53 -4.36 2.65
N ARG A 122 -6.27 -5.59 2.17
CA ARG A 122 -5.10 -5.87 1.32
C ARG A 122 -5.10 -5.06 0.03
N SER A 123 -6.26 -4.93 -0.62
CA SER A 123 -6.43 -4.14 -1.85
C SER A 123 -6.14 -2.66 -1.60
N ARG A 124 -6.69 -2.08 -0.52
CA ARG A 124 -6.41 -0.71 -0.08
C ARG A 124 -4.91 -0.49 0.13
N ASP A 125 -4.27 -1.36 0.91
CA ASP A 125 -2.85 -1.20 1.24
C ASP A 125 -1.96 -1.37 0.00
N ALA A 126 -2.32 -2.28 -0.91
CA ALA A 126 -1.65 -2.45 -2.19
C ALA A 126 -1.77 -1.19 -3.07
N LEU A 127 -2.96 -0.57 -3.12
CA LEU A 127 -3.17 0.69 -3.84
C LEU A 127 -2.31 1.81 -3.24
N THR A 128 -2.29 1.96 -1.91
CA THR A 128 -1.45 2.96 -1.23
C THR A 128 0.03 2.76 -1.56
N LYS A 129 0.53 1.52 -1.50
CA LYS A 129 1.92 1.19 -1.88
C LYS A 129 2.21 1.54 -3.33
N LEU A 130 1.28 1.26 -4.25
CA LEU A 130 1.41 1.58 -5.67
C LEU A 130 1.47 3.10 -5.91
N VAL A 131 0.57 3.87 -5.29
CA VAL A 131 0.54 5.33 -5.41
C VAL A 131 1.84 5.93 -4.89
N TYR A 132 2.30 5.51 -3.71
CA TYR A 132 3.57 5.99 -3.15
C TYR A 132 4.76 5.64 -4.06
N CYS A 133 4.82 4.41 -4.57
CA CYS A 133 5.86 3.99 -5.51
C CYS A 133 5.87 4.84 -6.79
N LYS A 134 4.70 5.13 -7.36
CA LYS A 134 4.57 6.00 -8.54
C LYS A 134 5.00 7.44 -8.25
N LEU A 135 4.62 7.98 -7.09
CA LEU A 135 5.05 9.32 -6.67
C LEU A 135 6.57 9.39 -6.50
N PHE A 136 7.17 8.40 -5.82
CA PHE A 136 8.61 8.35 -5.63
C PHE A 136 9.36 8.30 -6.95
N ASN A 137 8.96 7.41 -7.87
CA ASN A 137 9.55 7.32 -9.20
C ASN A 137 9.41 8.62 -9.99
N TYR A 138 8.23 9.25 -9.94
CA TYR A 138 8.01 10.54 -10.57
C TYR A 138 8.98 11.61 -10.04
N LEU A 139 9.19 11.69 -8.72
CA LEU A 139 10.15 12.64 -8.15
C LEU A 139 11.58 12.39 -8.63
N ILE A 140 12.00 11.13 -8.72
CA ILE A 140 13.32 10.75 -9.24
C ILE A 140 13.44 11.12 -10.73
N GLU A 141 12.43 10.83 -11.54
CA GLU A 141 12.40 11.20 -12.96
C GLU A 141 12.50 12.72 -13.16
N GLN A 142 11.69 13.50 -12.43
CA GLN A 142 11.73 14.96 -12.49
C GLN A 142 13.10 15.51 -12.09
N ARG A 143 13.73 14.92 -11.06
CA ARG A 143 15.06 15.33 -10.62
C ARG A 143 16.13 15.00 -11.67
N ASN A 144 16.09 13.80 -12.23
CA ASN A 144 17.02 13.35 -13.26
C ASN A 144 16.90 14.19 -14.54
N GLU A 145 15.67 14.50 -14.97
CA GLU A 145 15.43 15.37 -16.12
C GLU A 145 16.01 16.78 -15.90
N ALA A 146 15.83 17.35 -14.70
CA ALA A 146 16.39 18.65 -14.35
C ALA A 146 17.93 18.66 -14.36
N LEU A 147 18.57 17.58 -13.90
CA LEU A 147 20.02 17.43 -13.93
C LEU A 147 20.55 17.25 -15.36
N ASN A 148 19.89 16.42 -16.17
CA ASN A 148 20.31 16.17 -17.55
C ASN A 148 20.20 17.41 -18.46
N LYS A 149 19.20 18.28 -18.24
CA LYS A 149 19.08 19.56 -18.96
C LYS A 149 20.25 20.52 -18.69
N SER A 150 20.93 20.38 -17.56
CA SER A 150 22.09 21.23 -17.21
C SER A 150 23.39 20.76 -17.85
N ILE A 151 23.43 19.54 -18.38
CA ILE A 151 24.62 18.90 -18.92
C ILE A 151 24.54 18.92 -20.47
N ASN A 152 25.10 19.96 -21.09
CA ASN A 152 25.24 20.08 -22.54
C ASN A 152 26.43 19.25 -23.06
N THR A 153 26.42 17.92 -22.89
CA THR A 153 27.53 17.08 -23.39
C THR A 153 27.10 16.13 -24.49
N THR A 154 27.57 16.45 -25.70
CA THR A 154 27.76 15.53 -26.81
C THR A 154 28.72 14.41 -26.39
N SER A 155 28.21 13.18 -26.31
CA SER A 155 28.89 11.87 -26.36
C SER A 155 30.08 11.58 -25.42
N THR A 156 29.93 10.47 -24.67
CA THR A 156 30.95 9.68 -23.94
C THR A 156 31.76 10.38 -22.84
N ALA A 157 31.07 10.96 -21.85
CA ALA A 157 31.72 11.34 -20.59
C ALA A 157 31.84 10.13 -19.65
N THR A 158 33.02 9.94 -19.06
CA THR A 158 33.22 8.99 -17.95
C THR A 158 32.32 9.40 -16.78
N THR A 159 31.64 8.42 -16.17
CA THR A 159 30.75 8.65 -15.03
C THR A 159 31.36 8.06 -13.76
N ILE A 160 31.31 8.81 -12.67
CA ILE A 160 31.64 8.33 -11.32
C ILE A 160 30.31 8.19 -10.56
N GLY A 161 29.96 6.97 -10.18
CA GLY A 161 28.78 6.68 -9.38
C GLY A 161 29.14 6.57 -7.90
N ILE A 162 28.31 7.16 -7.05
CA ILE A 162 28.39 6.98 -5.59
C ILE A 162 27.23 6.09 -5.19
N LEU A 163 27.52 4.95 -4.56
CA LEU A 163 26.52 4.03 -4.05
C LEU A 163 26.33 4.28 -2.56
N ASP A 164 25.12 4.66 -2.16
CA ASP A 164 24.69 4.79 -0.77
C ASP A 164 23.42 3.96 -0.57
N ILE A 165 23.49 2.97 0.32
CA ILE A 165 22.45 1.98 0.56
C ILE A 165 22.40 1.61 2.03
N TYR A 166 21.31 0.93 2.43
CA TYR A 166 21.21 0.34 3.76
C TYR A 166 22.28 -0.72 4.01
N GLY A 167 22.96 -0.64 5.15
CA GLY A 167 23.86 -1.68 5.64
C GLY A 167 23.11 -2.90 6.18
N PHE A 168 23.87 -3.90 6.62
CA PHE A 168 23.30 -5.12 7.21
C PHE A 168 22.49 -4.83 8.49
N GLU A 169 21.28 -5.39 8.60
CA GLU A 169 20.35 -5.16 9.70
C GLU A 169 20.00 -6.46 10.44
N ILE A 170 20.07 -6.44 11.77
CA ILE A 170 19.59 -7.53 12.63
C ILE A 170 18.83 -6.96 13.81
N PHE A 171 17.56 -7.32 13.92
CA PHE A 171 16.70 -6.98 15.05
C PHE A 171 16.25 -8.23 15.80
N GLN A 172 15.52 -8.04 16.91
CA GLN A 172 14.90 -9.14 17.66
C GLN A 172 13.85 -9.88 16.83
N ILE A 173 13.10 -9.16 15.99
CA ILE A 173 12.14 -9.73 15.03
C ILE A 173 12.51 -9.17 13.66
N ASN A 174 12.96 -10.04 12.76
CA ASN A 174 13.33 -9.67 11.39
C ASN A 174 12.19 -10.03 10.45
N SER A 175 11.81 -9.07 9.61
CA SER A 175 10.75 -9.22 8.61
C SER A 175 11.35 -9.54 7.24
N PHE A 176 10.48 -9.68 6.23
CA PHE A 176 10.88 -9.82 4.83
C PHE A 176 11.73 -8.64 4.34
N GLU A 177 11.50 -7.43 4.88
CA GLU A 177 12.29 -6.24 4.58
C GLU A 177 13.77 -6.43 4.95
N GLN A 178 14.07 -6.90 6.17
CA GLN A 178 15.45 -7.19 6.59
C GLN A 178 16.07 -8.30 5.74
N PHE A 179 15.29 -9.32 5.36
CA PHE A 179 15.77 -10.36 4.45
C PHE A 179 16.23 -9.74 3.12
N CYS A 180 15.43 -8.87 2.50
CA CYS A 180 15.79 -8.18 1.26
C CYS A 180 17.03 -7.28 1.41
N ILE A 181 17.12 -6.52 2.51
CA ILE A 181 18.27 -5.65 2.80
C ILE A 181 19.55 -6.48 2.96
N ASN A 182 19.52 -7.53 3.76
CA ASN A 182 20.68 -8.36 4.02
C ASN A 182 21.12 -9.16 2.80
N TYR A 183 20.17 -9.64 1.99
CA TYR A 183 20.48 -10.29 0.71
C TYR A 183 21.14 -9.33 -0.29
N ALA A 184 20.68 -8.07 -0.38
CA ALA A 184 21.35 -7.06 -1.20
C ALA A 184 22.79 -6.81 -0.72
N ASN A 185 23.02 -6.76 0.59
CA ASN A 185 24.35 -6.65 1.17
C ASN A 185 25.22 -7.88 0.83
N GLU A 186 24.66 -9.09 0.93
CA GLU A 186 25.37 -10.32 0.58
C GLU A 186 25.82 -10.32 -0.89
N LYS A 187 24.99 -9.79 -1.80
CA LYS A 187 25.33 -9.61 -3.21
C LYS A 187 26.45 -8.60 -3.44
N LEU A 188 26.45 -7.51 -2.70
CA LEU A 188 27.52 -6.52 -2.78
C LEU A 188 28.83 -7.05 -2.22
N HIS A 189 28.76 -7.85 -1.15
CA HIS A 189 29.91 -8.55 -0.61
C HIS A 189 30.49 -9.54 -1.64
N GLN A 190 29.63 -10.28 -2.35
CA GLN A 190 30.06 -11.16 -3.44
C GLN A 190 30.81 -10.37 -4.53
N GLN A 191 30.21 -9.30 -5.04
CA GLN A 191 30.82 -8.46 -6.08
C GLN A 191 32.12 -7.81 -5.62
N TYR A 192 32.18 -7.35 -4.37
CA TYR A 192 33.38 -6.78 -3.77
C TYR A 192 34.51 -7.79 -3.74
N ASN A 193 34.24 -9.01 -3.25
CA ASN A 193 35.22 -10.08 -3.20
C ASN A 193 35.77 -10.37 -4.60
N GLU A 194 34.91 -10.64 -5.58
CA GLU A 194 35.32 -10.92 -6.96
C GLU A 194 36.19 -9.81 -7.56
N TYR A 195 35.79 -8.54 -7.37
CA TYR A 195 36.53 -7.40 -7.88
C TYR A 195 37.91 -7.25 -7.22
N VAL A 196 37.97 -7.31 -5.89
CA VAL A 196 39.21 -7.16 -5.13
C VAL A 196 40.17 -8.30 -5.45
N PHE A 197 39.70 -9.55 -5.50
CA PHE A 197 40.56 -10.69 -5.86
C PHE A 197 41.17 -10.53 -7.24
N LYS A 198 40.36 -10.13 -8.22
CA LYS A 198 40.84 -9.87 -9.57
C LYS A 198 41.89 -8.77 -9.60
N GLN A 199 41.64 -7.63 -8.94
CA GLN A 199 42.59 -6.51 -8.89
C GLN A 199 43.91 -6.91 -8.21
N VAL A 200 43.85 -7.66 -7.11
CA VAL A 200 45.06 -8.13 -6.41
C VAL A 200 45.87 -9.07 -7.30
N GLN A 201 45.23 -10.03 -7.98
CA GLN A 201 45.95 -10.92 -8.90
C GLN A 201 46.60 -10.18 -10.07
N GLU A 202 45.89 -9.20 -10.65
CA GLU A 202 46.42 -8.34 -11.71
C GLU A 202 47.62 -7.50 -11.25
N GLU A 203 47.60 -7.00 -10.02
CA GLU A 203 48.71 -6.23 -9.46
C GLU A 203 49.95 -7.09 -9.21
N TYR A 204 49.79 -8.26 -8.59
CA TYR A 204 50.90 -9.19 -8.34
C TYR A 204 51.57 -9.64 -9.64
N ALA A 205 50.77 -9.91 -10.68
CA ALA A 205 51.27 -10.25 -12.00
C ALA A 205 52.03 -9.08 -12.66
N ARG A 206 51.58 -7.84 -12.43
CA ARG A 206 52.24 -6.62 -12.94
C ARG A 206 53.58 -6.36 -12.25
N GLU A 207 53.67 -6.64 -10.96
CA GLU A 207 54.88 -6.46 -10.16
C GLU A 207 55.84 -7.67 -10.21
N GLU A 208 55.49 -8.72 -10.96
CA GLU A 208 56.26 -9.97 -11.05
C GLU A 208 56.48 -10.65 -9.70
N ILE A 209 55.53 -10.49 -8.78
CA ILE A 209 55.53 -11.09 -7.44
C ILE A 209 54.81 -12.44 -7.49
N GLU A 210 55.39 -13.47 -6.88
CA GLU A 210 54.76 -14.78 -6.73
C GLU A 210 53.43 -14.64 -5.96
N TYR A 211 52.32 -15.00 -6.62
CA TYR A 211 51.01 -14.94 -6.01
C TYR A 211 50.81 -16.08 -5.02
N ILE A 212 50.71 -15.73 -3.73
CA ILE A 212 50.30 -16.67 -2.69
C ILE A 212 48.78 -16.61 -2.62
N GLN A 213 48.12 -17.71 -2.96
CA GLN A 213 46.66 -17.81 -2.88
C GLN A 213 46.22 -17.63 -1.42
N VAL A 214 45.43 -16.59 -1.17
CA VAL A 214 44.80 -16.34 0.12
C VAL A 214 43.42 -16.98 0.13
N ASP A 215 43.18 -17.86 1.10
CA ASP A 215 41.85 -18.41 1.33
C ASP A 215 40.88 -17.31 1.75
N HIS A 216 39.74 -17.25 1.09
CA HIS A 216 38.68 -16.31 1.39
C HIS A 216 37.34 -17.02 1.57
N TYR A 217 36.45 -16.35 2.30
CA TYR A 217 35.10 -16.85 2.51
C TYR A 217 34.26 -16.60 1.26
N ASP A 218 33.97 -17.68 0.52
CA ASP A 218 33.06 -17.66 -0.61
C ASP A 218 31.60 -17.74 -0.13
N ASN A 219 30.86 -16.66 -0.36
CA ASN A 219 29.45 -16.56 -0.01
C ASN A 219 28.48 -17.02 -1.11
N GLN A 220 29.00 -17.56 -2.24
CA GLN A 220 28.18 -18.07 -3.33
C GLN A 220 27.17 -19.12 -2.86
N ARG A 221 27.50 -19.92 -1.85
CA ARG A 221 26.56 -20.91 -1.28
C ARG A 221 25.32 -20.26 -0.66
N THR A 222 25.49 -19.12 0.02
CA THR A 222 24.39 -18.36 0.62
C THR A 222 23.53 -17.73 -0.47
N ILE A 223 24.17 -17.15 -1.48
CA ILE A 223 23.49 -16.58 -2.65
C ILE A 223 22.69 -17.64 -3.41
N ASP A 224 23.31 -18.81 -3.64
CA ASP A 224 22.70 -19.93 -4.33
C ASP A 224 21.45 -20.44 -3.60
N LEU A 225 21.49 -20.50 -2.26
CA LEU A 225 20.34 -20.87 -1.43
C LEU A 225 19.16 -19.90 -1.62
N ILE A 226 19.43 -18.62 -1.88
CA ILE A 226 18.41 -17.60 -2.01
C ILE A 226 17.82 -17.56 -3.43
N GLU A 227 18.68 -17.55 -4.46
CA GLU A 227 18.30 -17.21 -5.84
C GLU A 227 18.08 -18.38 -6.79
N ARG A 228 18.69 -19.55 -6.52
CA ARG A 228 18.65 -20.65 -7.50
C ARG A 228 17.20 -21.07 -7.80
N PRO A 229 16.95 -21.80 -8.90
CA PRO A 229 15.61 -22.30 -9.23
C PRO A 229 14.91 -23.03 -8.06
N ILE A 230 15.68 -23.69 -7.18
CA ILE A 230 15.20 -24.34 -5.94
C ILE A 230 15.66 -23.54 -4.72
N GLY A 231 15.61 -22.21 -4.81
CA GLY A 231 16.02 -21.27 -3.77
C GLY A 231 14.83 -20.62 -3.04
N LEU A 232 15.13 -19.92 -1.95
CA LEU A 232 14.12 -19.35 -1.05
C LEU A 232 13.14 -18.40 -1.76
N ILE A 233 13.61 -17.56 -2.69
CA ILE A 233 12.75 -16.59 -3.39
C ILE A 233 11.76 -17.32 -4.31
N ASN A 234 12.22 -18.32 -5.06
CA ASN A 234 11.37 -19.10 -5.95
C ASN A 234 10.34 -19.93 -5.17
N LEU A 235 10.77 -20.51 -4.04
CA LEU A 235 9.86 -21.23 -3.14
C LEU A 235 8.77 -20.32 -2.57
N LEU A 236 9.13 -19.09 -2.20
CA LEU A 236 8.20 -18.07 -1.72
C LEU A 236 7.20 -17.69 -2.80
N ASP A 237 7.66 -17.40 -4.03
CA ASP A 237 6.81 -17.07 -5.17
C ASP A 237 5.82 -18.20 -5.51
N GLU A 238 6.28 -19.46 -5.49
CA GLU A 238 5.41 -20.62 -5.66
C GLU A 238 4.31 -20.71 -4.59
N GLN A 239 4.63 -20.41 -3.32
CA GLN A 239 3.63 -20.46 -2.26
C GLN A 239 2.65 -19.29 -2.34
N CYS A 240 3.10 -18.09 -2.74
CA CYS A 240 2.25 -16.91 -2.91
C CYS A 240 1.18 -17.10 -4.01
N LYS A 241 1.45 -17.92 -5.03
CA LYS A 241 0.49 -18.24 -6.10
C LYS A 241 -0.61 -19.22 -5.68
N ARG A 242 -0.48 -19.88 -4.51
CA ARG A 242 -1.47 -20.84 -4.01
C ARG A 242 -2.60 -20.10 -3.31
N LEU A 243 -3.84 -20.39 -3.70
CA LEU A 243 -5.07 -19.80 -3.14
C LEU A 243 -5.41 -20.25 -1.71
N ASN A 244 -4.48 -20.87 -0.98
CA ASN A 244 -4.77 -21.53 0.30
C ASN A 244 -4.31 -20.67 1.49
N GLU A 245 -5.14 -20.56 2.53
CA GLU A 245 -4.89 -19.68 3.69
C GLU A 245 -3.67 -20.09 4.54
N LEU A 246 -3.16 -21.31 4.34
CA LEU A 246 -2.04 -21.88 5.09
C LEU A 246 -0.66 -21.72 4.43
N TRP A 247 -0.54 -20.91 3.38
CA TRP A 247 0.68 -20.78 2.57
C TRP A 247 1.94 -20.47 3.39
N ARG A 248 1.84 -19.67 4.47
CA ARG A 248 2.98 -19.36 5.35
C ARG A 248 3.53 -20.60 6.06
N SER A 249 2.65 -21.41 6.62
CA SER A 249 3.05 -22.66 7.29
C SER A 249 3.56 -23.70 6.30
N ALA A 250 3.03 -23.70 5.07
CA ALA A 250 3.49 -24.57 4.00
C ALA A 250 4.87 -24.16 3.48
N PHE A 251 5.14 -22.85 3.38
CA PHE A 251 6.44 -22.30 3.03
C PHE A 251 7.50 -22.71 4.06
N LEU A 252 7.26 -22.52 5.35
CA LEU A 252 8.22 -22.83 6.40
C LEU A 252 8.51 -24.33 6.58
N LYS A 253 7.63 -25.21 6.09
CA LYS A 253 7.80 -26.67 6.16
C LYS A 253 8.62 -27.24 5.01
N LYS A 254 8.70 -26.52 3.89
CA LYS A 254 9.48 -26.93 2.72
C LYS A 254 10.92 -26.49 2.88
#